data_AF-A0A519UVK7-F1
#
_entry.id   AF-A0A519UVK7-F1
#
_cell.length_a   1.000
_cell.length_b   1.000
_cell.length_c   1.000
_cell.angle_alpha   90.00
_cell.angle_beta   90.00
_cell.angle_gamma   90.00
#
_symmetry.space_group_name_H-M   'P 1'
#
loop_
_entity.id
_entity.type
_entity.pdbx_description
1 polymer ?
#
loop_
_entity_poly.entity_id
_entity_poly.type
_entity_poly.pdbx_seq_one_letter_code
_entity_poly.pdbx_strand_id
1 'polypeptide(L)'
;MKLSLSSLFLLVLFSFQGNAQMPVLKIKTANTQQESVNLQKLNIDVQITGNIAKTVMTMTFYNNSNRVLEGELTFPMPEGVTISRYALDINGKMR
;
A
#
# COMPACT_ATOMS: atom_id res chain seq x y z
N MET A 1 -23.32 -10.77 37.39
CA MET A 1 -21.99 -10.19 37.04
C MET A 1 -22.21 -8.72 36.69
N LYS A 2 -21.76 -7.76 37.51
CA LYS A 2 -21.90 -6.32 37.20
C LYS A 2 -20.64 -5.87 36.44
N LEU A 3 -20.76 -5.58 35.15
CA LEU A 3 -19.67 -4.96 34.39
C LEU A 3 -19.51 -3.50 34.86
N SER A 4 -18.32 -3.13 35.33
CA SER A 4 -18.01 -1.75 35.71
C SER A 4 -17.98 -0.85 34.47
N LEU A 5 -18.43 0.40 34.59
CA LEU A 5 -18.39 1.40 33.51
C LEU A 5 -16.95 1.63 33.00
N SER A 6 -15.94 1.47 33.88
CA SER A 6 -14.52 1.50 33.51
C SER A 6 -14.11 0.34 32.61
N SER A 7 -14.69 -0.84 32.81
CA SER A 7 -14.47 -2.02 31.96
C SER A 7 -15.08 -1.83 30.56
N LEU A 8 -16.19 -1.10 30.47
CA LEU A 8 -16.83 -0.76 29.20
C LEU A 8 -15.99 0.25 28.40
N PHE A 9 -15.40 1.23 29.09
CA PHE A 9 -14.52 2.23 28.46
C PHE A 9 -13.22 1.60 27.90
N LEU A 10 -12.65 0.62 28.60
CA LEU A 10 -11.46 -0.10 28.14
C LEU A 10 -11.74 -0.96 26.89
N LEU A 11 -12.97 -1.49 26.76
CA LEU A 11 -13.38 -2.28 25.60
C LEU A 11 -13.51 -1.43 24.33
N VAL A 12 -13.99 -0.19 24.45
CA VAL A 12 -14.16 0.74 23.33
C VAL A 12 -12.81 1.18 22.75
N LEU A 13 -11.77 1.30 23.59
CA LEU A 13 -10.41 1.65 23.15
C LEU A 13 -9.74 0.53 22.33
N PHE A 14 -10.14 -0.73 22.51
CA PHE A 14 -9.61 -1.86 21.75
C PHE A 14 -10.25 -2.04 20.36
N SER A 15 -11.40 -1.41 20.10
CA SER A 15 -12.21 -1.64 18.89
C SER A 15 -11.71 -0.88 17.65
N PHE A 16 -10.79 0.06 17.78
CA PHE A 16 -10.24 0.82 16.65
C PHE A 16 -9.03 0.11 16.02
N GLN A 17 -9.23 -1.08 15.47
CA GLN A 17 -8.27 -1.69 14.54
C GLN A 17 -8.69 -1.38 13.11
N GLY A 18 -8.25 -0.21 12.61
CA GLY A 18 -8.38 0.12 11.19
C GLY A 18 -7.41 -0.73 10.38
N ASN A 19 -7.92 -1.68 9.59
CA ASN A 19 -7.11 -2.40 8.61
C ASN A 19 -6.78 -1.45 7.45
N ALA A 20 -5.63 -0.78 7.52
CA ALA A 20 -5.11 -0.01 6.39
C ALA A 20 -4.71 -0.99 5.28
N GLN A 21 -5.41 -0.98 4.15
CA GLN A 21 -5.01 -1.75 2.99
C GLN A 21 -3.84 -1.04 2.31
N MET A 22 -2.67 -1.67 2.28
CA MET A 22 -1.49 -1.15 1.59
C MET A 22 -1.32 -1.76 0.19
N PRO A 23 -0.73 -1.03 -0.76
CA PRO A 23 -0.34 -1.62 -2.04
C PRO A 23 0.66 -2.74 -1.84
N VAL A 24 0.50 -3.84 -2.60
CA VAL A 24 1.35 -5.03 -2.48
C VAL A 24 1.91 -5.39 -3.86
N LEU A 25 3.22 -5.55 -3.94
CA LEU A 25 3.88 -6.14 -5.11
C LEU A 25 4.11 -7.64 -4.85
N LYS A 26 3.53 -8.49 -5.69
CA LYS A 26 3.75 -9.95 -5.68
C LYS A 26 4.61 -10.34 -6.88
N ILE A 27 5.62 -11.16 -6.66
CA ILE A 27 6.44 -11.71 -7.74
C ILE A 27 5.90 -13.08 -8.12
N LYS A 28 5.56 -13.28 -9.39
CA LYS A 28 5.10 -14.57 -9.89
C LYS A 28 6.32 -15.46 -10.13
N THR A 29 6.67 -16.31 -9.17
CA THR A 29 7.72 -17.32 -9.32
C THR A 29 7.36 -18.59 -8.55
N ALA A 30 7.70 -19.76 -9.10
CA ALA A 30 7.39 -21.07 -8.50
C ALA A 30 8.25 -21.40 -7.26
N ASN A 31 9.37 -20.71 -7.07
CA ASN A 31 10.30 -20.85 -5.96
C ASN A 31 10.43 -19.52 -5.18
N THR A 32 10.90 -19.60 -3.94
CA THR A 32 11.02 -18.58 -2.88
C THR A 32 11.78 -17.27 -3.21
N GLN A 33 12.00 -16.92 -4.48
CA GLN A 33 12.65 -15.69 -4.95
C GLN A 33 11.79 -14.43 -4.74
N GLN A 34 10.75 -14.48 -3.91
CA GLN A 34 9.89 -13.34 -3.58
C GLN A 34 10.69 -12.17 -2.98
N GLU A 35 11.81 -12.46 -2.32
CA GLU A 35 12.71 -11.45 -1.73
C GLU A 35 13.65 -10.77 -2.73
N SER A 36 13.65 -11.18 -4.01
CA SER A 36 14.55 -10.58 -5.00
C SER A 36 14.16 -9.16 -5.40
N VAL A 37 12.90 -8.77 -5.24
CA VAL A 37 12.42 -7.41 -5.56
C VAL A 37 12.09 -6.67 -4.28
N ASN A 38 12.76 -5.54 -4.05
CA ASN A 38 12.56 -4.72 -2.86
C ASN A 38 12.07 -3.31 -3.21
N LEU A 39 11.22 -2.74 -2.36
CA LEU A 39 10.85 -1.32 -2.41
C LEU A 39 12.04 -0.50 -1.88
N GLN A 40 12.74 0.20 -2.77
CA GLN A 40 13.89 1.06 -2.42
C GLN A 40 13.43 2.41 -1.88
N LYS A 41 12.37 2.97 -2.48
CA LYS A 41 11.87 4.30 -2.13
C LYS A 41 10.36 4.37 -2.28
N LEU A 42 9.73 5.01 -1.30
CA LEU A 42 8.33 5.39 -1.32
C LEU A 42 8.23 6.88 -1.05
N ASN A 43 7.71 7.63 -2.01
CA ASN A 43 7.33 9.02 -1.82
C ASN A 43 5.80 9.12 -1.84
N ILE A 44 5.24 9.84 -0.87
CA ILE A 44 3.81 10.09 -0.76
C ILE A 44 3.61 11.59 -0.65
N ASP A 45 2.95 12.16 -1.65
CA ASP A 45 2.51 13.56 -1.66
C ASP A 45 0.98 13.57 -1.47
N VAL A 46 0.51 14.36 -0.51
CA VAL A 46 -0.92 14.50 -0.23
C VAL A 46 -1.28 15.98 -0.28
N GLN A 47 -2.23 16.31 -1.15
CA GLN A 47 -2.77 17.67 -1.28
C GLN A 47 -4.24 17.64 -0.89
N ILE A 48 -4.62 18.51 0.05
CA ILE A 48 -5.98 18.60 0.55
C ILE A 48 -6.60 19.91 0.09
N THR A 49 -7.71 19.82 -0.63
CA THR A 49 -8.49 20.98 -1.08
C THR A 49 -9.95 20.78 -0.67
N GLY A 50 -10.41 21.57 0.30
CA GLY A 50 -11.74 21.41 0.88
C GLY A 50 -11.89 20.03 1.51
N ASN A 51 -12.86 19.24 1.02
CA ASN A 51 -13.13 17.88 1.48
C ASN A 51 -12.49 16.78 0.60
N ILE A 52 -11.60 17.14 -0.34
CA ILE A 52 -10.95 16.19 -1.24
C ILE A 52 -9.46 16.11 -0.89
N ALA A 53 -8.97 14.89 -0.64
CA ALA A 53 -7.55 14.58 -0.51
C ALA A 53 -7.05 13.88 -1.79
N LYS A 54 -6.06 14.47 -2.44
CA LYS A 54 -5.37 13.89 -3.58
C LYS A 54 -4.03 13.32 -3.14
N THR A 55 -3.90 12.01 -3.23
CA THR A 55 -2.66 11.28 -2.89
C THR A 55 -1.93 10.86 -4.16
N VAL A 56 -0.64 11.16 -4.24
CA VAL A 56 0.28 10.67 -5.27
C VAL A 56 1.32 9.80 -4.58
N MET A 57 1.38 8.52 -4.96
CA MET A 57 2.39 7.58 -4.48
C MET A 57 3.38 7.28 -5.60
N THR A 58 4.66 7.54 -5.35
CA THR A 58 5.75 7.14 -6.25
C THR A 58 6.54 6.03 -5.58
N MET A 59 6.52 4.84 -6.19
CA MET A 59 7.17 3.63 -5.69
C MET A 59 8.33 3.24 -6.59
N THR A 60 9.54 3.15 -6.04
CA THR A 60 10.73 2.68 -6.77
C THR A 60 11.08 1.29 -6.27
N PHE A 61 10.88 0.30 -7.13
CA PHE A 61 11.28 -1.09 -6.87
C PHE A 61 12.60 -1.41 -7.55
N TYR A 62 13.41 -2.25 -6.92
CA TYR A 62 14.64 -2.75 -7.51
C TYR A 62 14.65 -4.28 -7.48
N ASN A 63 15.02 -4.87 -8.62
CA ASN A 63 15.20 -6.30 -8.77
C ASN A 63 16.68 -6.65 -8.55
N ASN A 64 16.99 -7.27 -7.40
CA ASN A 64 18.33 -7.75 -7.05
C ASN A 64 18.73 -9.04 -7.77
N SER A 65 17.83 -9.67 -8.51
CA SER A 65 18.17 -10.89 -9.28
C SER A 65 18.84 -10.55 -10.61
N ASN A 66 19.50 -11.55 -11.18
CA ASN A 66 20.11 -11.48 -12.51
C ASN A 66 19.14 -11.87 -13.65
N ARG A 67 17.83 -11.92 -13.39
CA ARG A 67 16.81 -12.37 -14.35
C ARG A 67 15.63 -11.41 -14.41
N VAL A 68 14.94 -11.40 -15.55
CA VAL A 68 13.67 -10.68 -15.69
C VAL A 68 12.60 -11.45 -14.89
N LEU A 69 11.83 -10.73 -14.08
CA LEU A 69 10.78 -11.25 -13.23
C LEU A 69 9.45 -10.63 -13.62
N GLU A 70 8.38 -11.42 -13.47
CA GLU A 70 7.01 -10.92 -13.57
C GLU A 70 6.52 -10.53 -12.18
N GLY A 71 5.99 -9.31 -12.06
CA GLY A 71 5.40 -8.79 -10.83
C GLY A 71 3.96 -8.33 -11.06
N GLU A 72 3.15 -8.45 -10.03
CA GLU A 72 1.78 -7.94 -9.97
C GLU A 72 1.66 -6.96 -8.80
N LEU A 73 1.38 -5.69 -9.13
CA LEU A 73 1.18 -4.64 -8.14
C LEU A 73 -0.32 -4.43 -7.92
N THR A 74 -0.81 -4.82 -6.75
CA THR A 74 -2.20 -4.66 -6.36
C THR A 74 -2.35 -3.38 -5.55
N PHE A 75 -3.18 -2.44 -6.02
CA PHE A 75 -3.58 -1.26 -5.27
C PHE A 75 -4.99 -1.45 -4.70
N PRO A 76 -5.16 -1.41 -3.37
CA PRO A 76 -6.49 -1.44 -2.76
C PRO A 76 -7.21 -0.12 -3.02
N MET A 77 -8.48 -0.19 -3.41
CA MET A 77 -9.35 0.97 -3.62
C MET A 77 -10.47 0.96 -2.57
N PRO A 78 -10.30 1.69 -1.45
CA PRO A 78 -11.36 1.88 -0.48
C PRO A 78 -12.59 2.54 -1.09
N GLU A 79 -13.73 2.40 -0.42
CA GLU A 79 -14.95 3.12 -0.78
C GLU A 79 -14.70 4.64 -0.82
N GLY A 80 -15.26 5.31 -1.83
CA GLY A 80 -15.11 6.76 -2.00
C GLY A 80 -13.77 7.21 -2.60
N VAL A 81 -12.85 6.29 -2.92
CA VAL A 81 -11.60 6.61 -3.62
C VAL A 81 -11.77 6.42 -5.13
N THR A 82 -11.14 7.28 -5.93
CA THR A 82 -11.09 7.16 -7.39
C THR A 82 -9.66 7.39 -7.89
N ILE A 83 -9.24 6.62 -8.89
CA ILE A 83 -7.95 6.80 -9.57
C ILE A 83 -8.10 7.83 -10.68
N SER A 84 -7.24 8.85 -10.66
CA SER A 84 -7.18 9.83 -11.74
C SER A 84 -6.04 9.56 -12.73
N ARG A 85 -4.93 8.93 -12.30
CA ARG A 85 -3.70 8.76 -13.10
C ARG A 85 -2.94 7.51 -12.67
N TYR A 86 -2.24 6.89 -13.62
CA TYR A 86 -1.24 5.85 -13.41
C TYR A 86 -0.08 6.07 -14.38
N ALA A 87 1.14 5.80 -13.93
CA ALA A 87 2.36 5.92 -14.72
C ALA A 87 3.33 4.79 -14.32
N LEU A 88 3.98 4.21 -15.30
CA LEU A 88 5.04 3.23 -15.12
C LEU A 88 6.28 3.69 -15.87
N ASP A 89 7.41 3.74 -15.18
CA ASP A 89 8.72 3.85 -15.80
C ASP A 89 9.57 2.63 -15.47
N ILE A 90 10.41 2.23 -16.42
CA ILE A 90 11.39 1.16 -16.24
C ILE A 90 12.74 1.72 -16.63
N ASN A 91 13.64 1.84 -15.65
CA ASN A 91 14.97 2.43 -15.80
C ASN A 91 14.93 3.84 -16.42
N GLY A 92 14.01 4.69 -15.95
CA GLY A 92 13.86 6.07 -16.41
C GLY A 92 13.14 6.24 -17.75
N LYS A 93 12.60 5.16 -18.33
CA LYS A 93 11.80 5.22 -19.57
C LYS A 93 10.34 4.87 -19.30
N MET A 94 9.44 5.80 -19.63
CA MET A 94 7.99 5.63 -19.54
C MET A 94 7.47 4.47 -20.41
N ARG A 95 6.44 3.78 -19.94
CA ARG A 95 5.74 2.66 -20.61
C ARG A 95 4.23 2.86 -20.61
#